data_AF-A0A6P7TPC7-F1
#
_entry.id   AF-A0A6P7TPC7-F1
#
_cell.length_a   1.000
_cell.length_b   1.000
_cell.length_c   1.000
_cell.angle_alpha   90.00
_cell.angle_beta   90.00
_cell.angle_gamma   90.00
#
_symmetry.space_group_name_H-M   'P 1'
#
loop_
_entity.id
_entity.type
_entity.pdbx_description
1 polymer ?
#
loop_
_entity_poly.entity_id
_entity_poly.type
_entity_poly.pdbx_seq_one_letter_code
_entity_poly.pdbx_strand_id
1 'polypeptide(L)'
;MNRVVTTFVVLPRLLQRQTCAVSMRFAAMSTAKKTAAADSLTEPVKFSQSKAASWKSLDTFKKPHGDRLKIEPFVVSFSISVLLIYFAFLREENDLDLEMDKTLYERIPALEKTQLQMQIQQNKKQGIESAALQKRLQEVEAVIKKRKSLSPNQ
;
A
#
# COMPACT_ATOMS: atom_id res chain seq x y z
N MET A 1 -21.49 -32.48 58.37
CA MET A 1 -22.27 -33.46 57.56
C MET A 1 -22.75 -32.72 56.32
N ASN A 2 -21.91 -32.51 55.32
CA ASN A 2 -21.51 -33.43 54.23
C ASN A 2 -22.69 -33.86 53.35
N ARG A 3 -22.85 -33.18 52.20
CA ARG A 3 -23.32 -33.84 50.98
C ARG A 3 -22.32 -33.55 49.85
N VAL A 4 -21.45 -34.53 49.69
CA VAL A 4 -20.47 -34.72 48.62
C VAL A 4 -21.22 -35.30 47.41
N VAL A 5 -21.05 -34.66 46.24
CA VAL A 5 -20.62 -35.21 44.92
C VAL A 5 -21.26 -36.56 44.52
N THR A 6 -21.84 -36.78 43.34
CA THR A 6 -21.21 -36.98 42.01
C THR A 6 -22.34 -37.47 41.07
N THR A 7 -22.42 -37.10 39.78
CA THR A 7 -22.07 -37.90 38.56
C THR A 7 -22.90 -37.29 37.41
N PHE A 8 -22.55 -37.19 36.12
CA PHE A 8 -21.45 -37.67 35.29
C PHE A 8 -21.52 -36.86 33.98
N VAL A 9 -20.37 -36.60 33.36
CA VAL A 9 -20.23 -36.00 32.03
C VAL A 9 -20.37 -37.09 30.98
N VAL A 10 -21.22 -36.91 29.95
CA VAL A 10 -21.04 -37.49 28.60
C VAL A 10 -21.65 -36.55 27.54
N LEU A 11 -20.77 -35.90 26.76
CA LEU A 11 -20.98 -35.46 25.37
C LEU A 11 -20.54 -36.64 24.45
N PRO A 12 -20.68 -36.64 23.09
CA PRO A 12 -21.37 -35.73 22.15
C PRO A 12 -22.06 -36.49 20.97
N ARG A 13 -22.37 -35.74 19.90
CA ARG A 13 -22.73 -36.12 18.51
C ARG A 13 -24.22 -36.10 18.22
N LEU A 14 -24.64 -35.14 17.40
CA LEU A 14 -24.82 -35.38 15.96
C LEU A 14 -25.00 -34.05 15.23
N LEU A 15 -24.11 -33.82 14.25
CA LEU A 15 -24.36 -32.95 13.12
C LEU A 15 -25.69 -33.39 12.48
N GLN A 16 -26.63 -32.47 12.32
CA GLN A 16 -27.56 -32.55 11.20
C GLN A 16 -27.67 -31.18 10.56
N ARG A 17 -27.02 -31.08 9.40
CA ARG A 17 -27.10 -30.00 8.42
C ARG A 17 -28.57 -29.64 8.20
N GLN A 18 -28.99 -28.45 8.63
CA GLN A 18 -30.21 -27.86 8.10
C GLN A 18 -29.88 -27.37 6.69
N THR A 19 -30.26 -28.16 5.69
CA THR A 19 -30.31 -27.71 4.30
C THR A 19 -31.42 -26.67 4.20
N CYS A 20 -31.06 -25.41 3.94
CA CYS A 20 -32.01 -24.37 3.56
C CYS A 20 -32.76 -24.82 2.31
N ALA A 21 -34.02 -25.22 2.47
CA ALA A 21 -34.94 -25.39 1.36
C ALA A 21 -35.22 -23.99 0.77
N VAL A 22 -34.57 -23.66 -0.34
CA VAL A 22 -34.91 -22.48 -1.14
C VAL A 22 -36.26 -22.75 -1.79
N SER A 23 -37.33 -22.30 -1.16
CA SER A 23 -38.67 -22.32 -1.76
C SER A 23 -38.70 -21.30 -2.90
N MET A 24 -38.55 -21.76 -4.14
CA MET A 24 -38.85 -20.93 -5.32
C MET A 24 -40.35 -20.67 -5.37
N ARG A 25 -40.79 -19.57 -4.76
CA ARG A 25 -42.10 -18.97 -5.07
C ARG A 25 -41.97 -18.23 -6.39
N PHE A 26 -42.35 -18.87 -7.48
CA PHE A 26 -42.62 -18.18 -8.75
C PHE A 26 -43.78 -17.21 -8.53
N ALA A 27 -43.47 -15.92 -8.47
CA ALA A 27 -44.49 -14.88 -8.49
C ALA A 27 -45.15 -14.85 -9.88
N ALA A 28 -46.46 -15.09 -9.93
CA ALA A 28 -47.25 -14.87 -11.13
C ALA A 28 -47.20 -13.38 -11.48
N MET A 29 -46.54 -13.08 -12.60
CA MET A 29 -46.36 -11.71 -13.10
C MET A 29 -47.70 -11.20 -13.63
N SER A 30 -48.33 -10.26 -12.92
CA SER A 30 -49.51 -9.56 -13.44
C SER A 30 -49.07 -8.68 -14.62
N THR A 31 -49.79 -8.76 -15.73
CA THR A 31 -49.57 -7.92 -16.91
C THR A 31 -50.01 -6.50 -16.60
N ALA A 32 -49.14 -5.71 -15.98
CA ALA A 32 -49.28 -4.28 -15.92
C ALA A 32 -49.12 -3.70 -17.33
N LYS A 33 -50.18 -3.03 -17.79
CA LYS A 33 -50.33 -2.35 -19.09
C LYS A 33 -49.09 -1.49 -19.39
N LYS A 34 -48.20 -2.00 -20.25
CA LYS A 34 -47.10 -1.26 -20.87
C LYS A 34 -47.70 -0.18 -21.76
N THR A 35 -47.82 1.05 -21.25
CA THR A 35 -48.06 2.21 -22.11
C THR A 35 -46.91 2.28 -23.11
N ALA A 36 -47.28 2.31 -24.39
CA ALA A 36 -46.43 2.22 -25.56
C ALA A 36 -45.15 3.08 -25.46
N ALA A 37 -44.01 2.40 -25.48
CA ALA A 37 -42.69 2.95 -25.80
C ALA A 37 -41.76 1.81 -26.26
N ALA A 38 -42.30 0.91 -27.08
CA ALA A 38 -41.59 -0.26 -27.58
C ALA A 38 -41.15 -0.13 -29.04
N ASP A 39 -41.38 1.01 -29.69
CA ASP A 39 -41.10 1.20 -31.12
C ASP A 39 -40.36 2.53 -31.36
N SER A 40 -39.06 2.56 -31.03
CA SER A 40 -38.05 3.45 -31.65
C SER A 40 -36.65 3.21 -31.07
N LEU A 41 -36.12 1.98 -31.12
CA LEU A 41 -34.69 1.72 -30.85
C LEU A 41 -33.77 2.25 -31.97
N THR A 42 -34.34 2.75 -33.07
CA THR A 42 -33.63 3.24 -34.25
C THR A 42 -33.27 4.73 -34.16
N GLU A 43 -33.92 5.49 -33.27
CA GLU A 43 -33.68 6.93 -33.11
C GLU A 43 -32.98 7.26 -31.79
N PRO A 44 -32.07 8.25 -31.77
CA PRO A 44 -31.39 8.65 -30.55
C PRO A 44 -32.38 9.20 -29.52
N VAL A 45 -32.32 8.64 -28.30
CA VAL A 45 -33.17 9.07 -27.18
C VAL A 45 -32.83 10.51 -26.78
N LYS A 46 -33.83 11.40 -26.81
CA LYS A 46 -33.66 12.79 -26.38
C LYS A 46 -33.43 12.87 -24.87
N PHE A 47 -32.38 13.59 -24.46
CA PHE A 47 -31.99 13.74 -23.05
C PHE A 47 -33.16 14.20 -22.17
N SER A 48 -33.88 15.25 -22.57
CA SER A 48 -35.00 15.83 -21.80
C SER A 48 -36.16 14.87 -21.56
N GLN A 49 -36.30 13.83 -22.38
CA GLN A 49 -37.35 12.81 -22.25
C GLN A 49 -36.82 11.55 -21.55
N SER A 50 -35.52 11.47 -21.29
CA SER A 50 -34.89 10.33 -20.64
C SER A 50 -34.94 10.46 -19.11
N LYS A 51 -34.84 9.32 -18.42
CA LYS A 51 -34.71 9.28 -16.95
C LYS A 51 -33.45 10.01 -16.45
N ALA A 52 -32.45 10.24 -17.32
CA ALA A 52 -31.25 10.98 -16.98
C ALA A 52 -31.52 12.48 -16.75
N ALA A 53 -32.57 13.07 -17.33
CA ALA A 53 -32.92 14.47 -17.10
C ALA A 53 -33.38 14.75 -15.65
N SER A 54 -33.89 13.73 -14.95
CA SER A 54 -34.26 13.85 -13.53
C SER A 54 -33.05 13.74 -12.59
N TRP A 55 -31.88 13.36 -13.09
CA TRP A 55 -30.68 13.17 -12.27
C TRP A 55 -30.06 14.53 -11.95
N LYS A 56 -29.98 14.89 -10.67
CA LYS A 56 -29.35 16.15 -10.27
C LYS A 56 -27.84 15.92 -10.19
N SER A 57 -27.03 16.87 -10.63
CA SER A 57 -25.56 16.79 -10.53
C SER A 57 -25.10 16.54 -9.08
N LEU A 58 -25.86 17.05 -8.10
CA LEU A 58 -25.63 16.84 -6.68
C LEU A 58 -25.77 15.37 -6.26
N ASP A 59 -26.57 14.57 -6.95
CA ASP A 59 -26.74 13.13 -6.69
C ASP A 59 -25.55 12.30 -7.20
N THR A 60 -24.75 12.83 -8.14
CA THR A 60 -23.46 12.24 -8.55
C THR A 60 -22.38 12.46 -7.49
N PHE A 61 -22.37 13.64 -6.87
CA PHE A 61 -21.37 14.00 -5.85
C PHE A 61 -21.74 13.49 -4.46
N LYS A 62 -23.03 13.29 -4.17
CA LYS A 62 -23.47 12.61 -2.95
C LYS A 62 -23.15 11.13 -3.07
N LYS A 63 -22.25 10.65 -2.22
CA LYS A 63 -22.03 9.22 -1.99
C LYS A 63 -23.40 8.55 -1.75
N PRO A 64 -23.81 7.53 -2.51
CA PRO A 64 -25.04 6.80 -2.23
C PRO A 64 -24.90 6.17 -0.84
N HIS A 65 -25.56 6.76 0.15
CA HIS A 65 -25.26 6.54 1.56
C HIS A 65 -25.96 5.31 2.16
N GLY A 66 -26.50 4.41 1.35
CA GLY A 66 -27.40 3.35 1.81
C GLY A 66 -26.74 2.02 2.16
N ASP A 67 -25.71 1.61 1.41
CA ASP A 67 -25.43 0.17 1.26
C ASP A 67 -23.99 -0.25 1.57
N ARG A 68 -23.18 0.66 2.12
CA ARG A 68 -21.81 0.34 2.54
C ARG A 68 -21.76 -0.08 4.00
N LEU A 69 -21.20 -1.27 4.24
CA LEU A 69 -20.92 -1.77 5.58
C LEU A 69 -19.90 -0.87 6.27
N LYS A 70 -20.21 -0.40 7.48
CA LYS A 70 -19.31 0.46 8.27
C LYS A 70 -17.98 -0.21 8.62
N ILE A 71 -17.94 -1.55 8.62
CA ILE A 71 -16.75 -2.34 8.97
C ILE A 71 -15.77 -2.53 7.80
N GLU A 72 -16.22 -2.30 6.56
CA GLU A 72 -15.41 -2.46 5.35
C GLU A 72 -14.03 -1.77 5.42
N PRO A 73 -13.90 -0.47 5.80
CA PRO A 73 -12.60 0.19 5.87
C PRO A 73 -11.69 -0.39 6.97
N PHE A 74 -12.25 -0.96 8.03
CA PHE A 74 -11.46 -1.56 9.11
C PHE A 74 -10.87 -2.90 8.69
N VAL A 75 -11.63 -3.72 7.97
CA VAL A 75 -11.13 -5.01 7.44
C VAL A 75 -10.01 -4.78 6.43
N VAL A 76 -10.19 -3.81 5.52
CA VAL A 76 -9.18 -3.45 4.52
C VAL A 76 -7.94 -2.85 5.19
N SER A 77 -8.12 -1.94 6.15
CA SER A 77 -6.99 -1.38 6.89
C SER A 77 -6.24 -2.47 7.65
N PHE A 78 -6.95 -3.39 8.29
CA PHE A 78 -6.35 -4.47 9.05
C PHE A 78 -5.52 -5.41 8.17
N SER A 79 -6.03 -5.81 6.99
CA SER A 79 -5.27 -6.67 6.09
C SER A 79 -4.00 -5.99 5.57
N ILE A 80 -4.06 -4.71 5.24
CA ILE A 80 -2.89 -3.92 4.84
C ILE A 80 -1.92 -3.77 6.02
N SER A 81 -2.41 -3.48 7.23
CA SER A 81 -1.57 -3.35 8.42
C SER A 81 -0.80 -4.64 8.73
N VAL A 82 -1.44 -5.80 8.63
CA VAL A 82 -0.76 -7.09 8.83
C VAL A 82 0.36 -7.29 7.79
N LEU A 83 0.11 -6.94 6.53
CA LEU A 83 1.15 -6.99 5.49
C LEU A 83 2.29 -6.01 5.78
N LEU A 84 1.98 -4.78 6.19
CA LEU A 84 3.00 -3.78 6.53
C LEU A 84 3.85 -4.21 7.72
N ILE A 85 3.25 -4.79 8.76
CA ILE A 85 3.98 -5.30 9.91
C ILE A 85 4.93 -6.43 9.48
N TYR A 86 4.45 -7.33 8.62
CA TYR A 86 5.29 -8.39 8.06
C TYR A 86 6.48 -7.84 7.27
N PHE A 87 6.24 -6.90 6.36
CA PHE A 87 7.30 -6.35 5.50
C PHE A 87 8.26 -5.41 6.22
N ALA A 88 7.80 -4.65 7.22
CA ALA A 88 8.62 -3.64 7.89
C ALA A 88 9.41 -4.18 9.09
N PHE A 89 8.92 -5.23 9.76
CA PHE A 89 9.51 -5.69 11.02
C PHE A 89 9.80 -7.19 11.08
N LEU A 90 8.93 -8.03 10.51
CA LEU A 90 9.00 -9.48 10.71
C LEU A 90 9.83 -10.22 9.66
N ARG A 91 10.06 -9.59 8.50
CA ARG A 91 10.95 -10.10 7.46
C ARG A 91 12.41 -9.83 7.87
N GLU A 92 13.26 -10.84 7.75
CA GLU A 92 14.71 -10.69 7.92
C GLU A 92 15.25 -9.58 7.01
N GLU A 93 16.26 -8.83 7.48
CA GLU A 93 16.87 -7.72 6.75
C GLU A 93 17.28 -8.18 5.34
N ASN A 94 16.77 -7.49 4.33
CA ASN A 94 17.16 -7.78 2.96
C ASN A 94 18.55 -7.16 2.72
N ASP A 95 19.39 -7.78 1.90
CA ASP A 95 20.74 -7.27 1.58
C ASP A 95 20.69 -5.82 1.02
N LEU A 96 19.55 -5.45 0.44
CA LEU A 96 19.24 -4.11 -0.05
C LEU A 96 19.08 -3.07 1.07
N ASP A 97 18.51 -3.47 2.22
CA ASP A 97 18.39 -2.59 3.40
C ASP A 97 19.79 -2.32 3.99
N LEU A 98 20.63 -3.36 4.10
CA LEU A 98 22.05 -3.24 4.49
C LEU A 98 22.86 -2.38 3.51
N GLU A 99 22.53 -2.44 2.23
CA GLU A 99 23.17 -1.59 1.23
C GLU A 99 22.76 -0.12 1.42
N MET A 100 21.51 0.16 1.76
CA MET A 100 21.00 1.51 1.96
C MET A 100 21.61 2.22 3.18
N ASP A 101 22.02 1.48 4.20
CA ASP A 101 22.74 2.03 5.36
C ASP A 101 24.15 2.53 5.03
N LYS A 102 24.75 2.08 3.92
CA LYS A 102 26.07 2.55 3.49
C LYS A 102 26.00 4.00 3.02
N THR A 103 26.88 4.84 3.56
CA THR A 103 26.93 6.26 3.18
C THR A 103 27.29 6.42 1.69
N LEU A 104 26.81 7.51 1.05
CA LEU A 104 27.12 7.77 -0.37
C LEU A 104 28.62 7.83 -0.66
N TYR A 105 29.41 8.29 0.32
CA TYR A 105 30.87 8.37 0.22
C TYR A 105 31.54 6.98 0.23
N GLU A 106 30.94 5.99 0.89
CA GLU A 106 31.42 4.61 0.83
C GLU A 106 31.19 3.98 -0.54
N ARG A 107 30.00 4.23 -1.13
CA ARG A 107 29.64 3.75 -2.47
C ARG A 107 30.48 4.41 -3.57
N ILE A 108 30.63 5.73 -3.50
CA ILE A 108 31.34 6.52 -4.51
C ILE A 108 32.48 7.28 -3.83
N PRO A 109 33.63 6.64 -3.59
CA PRO A 109 34.77 7.28 -2.90
C PRO A 109 35.34 8.47 -3.69
N ALA A 110 35.08 8.56 -4.99
CA ALA A 110 35.47 9.71 -5.81
C ALA A 110 34.67 10.98 -5.50
N LEU A 111 33.50 10.87 -4.87
CA LEU A 111 32.59 11.99 -4.62
C LEU A 111 33.11 12.93 -3.52
N GLU A 112 33.65 12.36 -2.44
CA GLU A 112 34.24 13.17 -1.35
C GLU A 112 35.42 14.00 -1.86
N LYS A 113 36.26 13.40 -2.71
CA LYS A 113 37.39 14.09 -3.35
C LYS A 113 36.94 15.30 -4.17
N THR A 114 35.93 15.14 -5.02
CA THR A 114 35.46 16.24 -5.89
C THR A 114 34.84 17.37 -5.08
N GLN A 115 34.08 17.05 -4.03
CA GLN A 115 33.52 18.05 -3.12
C GLN A 115 34.61 18.84 -2.37
N LEU A 116 35.62 18.15 -1.82
CA LEU A 116 36.74 18.80 -1.14
C LEU A 116 37.52 19.71 -2.08
N GLN A 117 37.77 19.28 -3.32
CA GLN A 117 38.44 20.11 -4.33
C GLN A 117 37.62 21.37 -4.68
N MET A 118 36.31 21.21 -4.87
CA MET A 118 35.39 22.32 -5.12
C MET A 118 35.39 23.32 -3.97
N GLN A 119 35.31 22.84 -2.73
CA GLN A 119 35.33 23.68 -1.54
C GLN A 119 36.67 24.43 -1.38
N ILE A 120 37.79 23.75 -1.60
CA ILE A 120 39.12 24.39 -1.60
C ILE A 120 39.20 25.48 -2.69
N GLN A 121 38.66 25.22 -3.89
CA GLN A 121 38.64 26.22 -4.96
C GLN A 121 37.77 27.42 -4.60
N GLN A 122 36.62 27.21 -3.96
CA GLN A 122 35.75 28.30 -3.50
C GLN A 122 36.40 29.11 -2.38
N ASN A 123 36.98 28.46 -1.38
CA ASN A 123 37.68 29.14 -0.29
C ASN A 123 38.87 29.96 -0.80
N LYS A 124 39.63 29.44 -1.78
CA LYS A 124 40.70 30.19 -2.44
C LYS A 124 40.20 31.46 -3.10
N LYS A 125 39.02 31.43 -3.73
CA LYS A 125 38.38 32.62 -4.32
C LYS A 125 37.94 33.63 -3.26
N GLN A 126 37.61 33.16 -2.06
CA GLN A 126 37.16 33.98 -0.93
C GLN A 126 38.32 34.40 0.00
N GLY A 127 39.56 33.95 -0.25
CA GLY A 127 40.72 34.23 0.59
C GLY A 127 40.71 33.52 1.95
N ILE A 128 39.93 32.45 2.11
CA ILE A 128 39.81 31.70 3.37
C ILE A 128 40.83 30.56 3.38
N GLU A 129 41.65 30.52 4.43
CA GLU A 129 42.64 29.46 4.63
C GLU A 129 41.99 28.08 4.79
N SER A 130 42.52 27.10 4.06
CA SER A 130 41.87 25.79 3.85
C SER A 130 42.74 24.60 4.27
N ALA A 131 43.58 24.77 5.29
CA ALA A 131 44.55 23.76 5.72
C ALA A 131 43.89 22.42 6.15
N ALA A 132 42.77 22.49 6.89
CA ALA A 132 42.04 21.30 7.31
C ALA A 132 41.45 20.50 6.12
N LEU A 133 40.96 21.21 5.10
CA LEU A 133 40.40 20.60 3.89
C LEU A 133 41.49 19.92 3.04
N GLN A 134 42.66 20.54 2.93
CA GLN A 134 43.81 19.95 2.22
C GLN A 134 44.31 18.67 2.90
N LYS A 135 44.35 18.66 4.24
CA LYS A 135 44.73 17.46 5.00
C LYS A 135 43.74 16.31 4.75
N ARG A 136 42.44 16.57 4.79
CA ARG A 136 41.42 15.55 4.48
C ARG A 136 41.48 15.05 3.05
N LEU A 137 41.75 15.93 2.09
CA LEU A 137 41.94 15.55 0.70
C LEU A 137 43.07 14.51 0.55
N GLN A 138 44.20 14.73 1.24
CA GLN A 138 45.33 13.80 1.21
C GLN A 138 44.99 12.44 1.85
N GLU A 139 44.25 12.44 2.96
CA GLU A 139 43.79 11.21 3.61
C GLU A 139 42.88 10.40 2.68
N VAL A 140 41.91 11.05 2.03
CA VAL A 140 40.99 10.42 1.08
C VAL A 140 41.75 9.85 -0.12
N GLU A 141 42.71 10.59 -0.67
CA GLU A 141 43.54 10.12 -1.79
C GLU A 141 44.40 8.91 -1.41
N ALA A 142 44.95 8.88 -0.20
CA ALA A 142 45.69 7.73 0.30
C ALA A 142 44.79 6.50 0.45
N VAL A 143 43.56 6.66 0.94
CA VAL A 143 42.57 5.57 1.05
C VAL A 143 42.19 5.03 -0.33
N ILE A 144 41.94 5.91 -1.31
CA ILE A 144 41.62 5.50 -2.69
C ILE A 144 42.79 4.74 -3.31
N LYS A 145 44.02 5.23 -3.15
CA LYS A 145 45.24 4.56 -3.66
C LYS A 145 45.41 3.17 -3.04
N LYS A 146 45.19 3.05 -1.72
CA LYS A 146 45.24 1.77 -1.00
C LYS A 146 44.18 0.79 -1.51
N ARG A 147 42.91 1.22 -1.67
CA ARG A 147 41.85 0.38 -2.26
C ARG A 147 42.24 -0.08 -3.67
N LYS A 148 42.77 0.81 -4.50
CA LYS A 148 43.16 0.49 -5.88
C LYS A 148 44.30 -0.54 -5.95
N SER A 149 45.24 -0.50 -5.00
CA SER A 149 46.29 -1.54 -4.90
C SER A 149 45.80 -2.90 -4.41
N LEU A 150 44.68 -2.94 -3.66
CA LEU A 150 44.07 -4.17 -3.14
C LEU A 150 43.18 -4.89 -4.16
N SER A 151 42.75 -4.19 -5.22
CA SER A 151 41.93 -4.74 -6.30
C SER A 151 42.69 -4.69 -7.64
N PRO A 152 43.78 -5.46 -7.80
CA PRO A 152 44.62 -5.37 -9.01
C PRO A 152 44.01 -6.03 -10.25
N ASN A 153 42.92 -6.82 -10.12
CA ASN A 153 42.27 -7.50 -11.24
C ASN A 153 40.75 -7.49 -11.09
N GLN A 154 40.09 -6.47 -11.64
CA GLN A 154 38.78 -6.55 -12.28
C GLN A 154 38.74 -5.53 -13.42
#